data_AF-A0A3D1R5B5-F1
#
_entry.id   AF-A0A3D1R5B5-F1
#
_cell.length_a   1.000
_cell.length_b   1.000
_cell.length_c   1.000
_cell.angle_alpha   90.00
_cell.angle_beta   90.00
_cell.angle_gamma   90.00
#
_symmetry.space_group_name_H-M   'P 1'
#
loop_
_entity.id
_entity.type
_entity.pdbx_description
1 polymer ?
#
loop_
_entity_poly.entity_id
_entity_poly.type
_entity_poly.pdbx_seq_one_letter_code
_entity_poly.pdbx_strand_id
1 'polypeptide(L)'
;TYRLPLAVLTAFFDKHPSPKPRSLDLLARWVWRGAASGEHQGENIPTVRSLFSAIDEQEEPSVQRLLALSSRSPPGFRSFARVNTRTAATRLELLALLSLMPRDLETGAELDGAGLIASHGSKALPAVVSNGNSGRGELAETMVNRVAQPPERRHVDDLLAQAPESWASTHGVDGRAQDYLRNGQLDRFLEARHARLSTLFREFLEARTRPDEPDRPSISSLIIEDAP
;
A
#
# COMPACT_ATOMS: atom_id res chain seq x y z
N THR A 1 -14.38 3.24 -0.01
CA THR A 1 -14.35 2.47 -1.28
C THR A 1 -13.65 3.31 -2.33
N TYR A 2 -12.69 2.77 -3.09
CA TYR A 2 -11.89 3.46 -4.12
C TYR A 2 -12.67 3.75 -5.43
N ARG A 3 -13.93 4.19 -5.33
CA ARG A 3 -14.80 4.36 -6.52
C ARG A 3 -14.39 5.55 -7.38
N LEU A 4 -13.96 6.64 -6.75
CA LEU A 4 -13.62 7.87 -7.47
C LEU A 4 -12.45 7.68 -8.45
N PRO A 5 -11.30 7.10 -8.06
CA PRO A 5 -10.20 6.89 -9.01
C PRO A 5 -10.58 6.00 -10.18
N LEU A 6 -11.37 4.95 -9.93
CA LEU A 6 -11.86 4.08 -10.99
C LEU A 6 -12.77 4.84 -11.95
N ALA A 7 -13.71 5.66 -11.46
CA ALA A 7 -14.59 6.43 -12.32
C ALA A 7 -13.83 7.47 -13.18
N VAL A 8 -12.83 8.13 -12.60
CA VAL A 8 -11.96 9.08 -13.32
C VAL A 8 -11.14 8.36 -14.39
N LEU A 9 -10.54 7.21 -14.06
CA LEU A 9 -9.82 6.38 -15.04
C LEU A 9 -10.75 5.88 -16.14
N THR A 10 -11.96 5.44 -15.83
CA THR A 10 -12.95 5.05 -16.84
C THR A 10 -13.23 6.21 -17.80
N ALA A 11 -13.47 7.42 -17.30
CA ALA A 11 -13.69 8.59 -18.16
C ALA A 11 -12.46 8.95 -19.00
N PHE A 12 -11.25 8.74 -18.46
CA PHE A 12 -10.02 8.94 -19.22
C PHE A 12 -9.88 7.93 -20.35
N PHE A 13 -10.04 6.63 -20.07
CA PHE A 13 -9.89 5.56 -21.07
C PHE A 13 -11.02 5.52 -22.10
N ASP A 14 -12.20 6.05 -21.77
CA ASP A 14 -13.29 6.24 -22.75
C ASP A 14 -12.88 7.23 -23.85
N LYS A 15 -12.18 8.31 -23.49
CA LYS A 15 -11.64 9.30 -24.44
C LYS A 15 -10.32 8.88 -25.07
N HIS A 16 -9.48 8.17 -24.32
CA HIS A 16 -8.13 7.76 -24.71
C HIS A 16 -7.99 6.22 -24.58
N PRO A 17 -8.52 5.43 -25.53
CA PRO A 17 -8.54 3.96 -25.40
C PRO A 17 -7.17 3.28 -25.52
N SER A 18 -6.18 3.99 -26.06
CA SER A 18 -4.81 3.48 -26.26
C SER A 18 -3.78 4.54 -25.87
N PRO A 19 -3.72 4.92 -24.57
CA PRO A 19 -2.85 5.99 -24.13
C PRO A 19 -1.39 5.56 -24.21
N LYS A 20 -0.52 6.55 -24.36
CA LYS A 20 0.92 6.34 -24.45
C LYS A 20 1.47 5.74 -23.15
N PRO A 21 2.58 4.98 -23.21
CA PRO A 21 3.20 4.40 -22.01
C PRO A 21 3.52 5.42 -20.92
N ARG A 22 3.91 6.64 -21.31
CA ARG A 22 4.18 7.71 -20.35
C ARG A 22 2.92 8.17 -19.60
N SER A 23 1.79 8.28 -20.28
CA SER A 23 0.51 8.63 -19.67
C SER A 23 0.07 7.56 -18.68
N LEU A 24 0.25 6.28 -19.01
CA LEU A 24 -0.02 5.16 -18.09
C LEU A 24 0.85 5.23 -16.82
N ASP A 25 2.15 5.48 -16.97
CA ASP A 25 3.08 5.64 -15.83
C ASP A 25 2.64 6.79 -14.91
N LEU A 26 2.29 7.92 -15.50
CA LEU A 26 1.85 9.11 -14.78
C LEU A 26 0.47 8.93 -14.11
N LEU A 27 -0.47 8.27 -14.76
CA LEU A 27 -1.76 7.91 -14.16
C LEU A 27 -1.61 6.93 -13.00
N ALA A 28 -0.68 5.97 -13.11
CA ALA A 28 -0.35 5.10 -11.99
C ALA A 28 0.16 5.91 -10.78
N ARG A 29 1.06 6.88 -11.00
CA ARG A 29 1.51 7.80 -9.93
C ARG A 29 0.35 8.59 -9.33
N TRP A 30 -0.56 9.11 -10.17
CA TRP A 30 -1.74 9.84 -9.71
C TRP A 30 -2.64 8.97 -8.80
N VAL A 31 -2.86 7.70 -9.16
CA VAL A 31 -3.60 6.75 -8.31
C VAL A 31 -2.91 6.59 -6.95
N TRP A 32 -1.59 6.35 -6.95
CA TRP A 32 -0.83 6.13 -5.72
C TRP A 32 -0.73 7.37 -4.84
N ARG A 33 -0.53 8.55 -5.42
CA ARG A 33 -0.47 9.82 -4.68
C ARG A 33 -1.80 10.11 -3.99
N GLY A 34 -2.92 10.05 -4.72
CA GLY A 34 -4.23 10.29 -4.11
C GLY A 34 -4.67 9.20 -3.14
N ALA A 35 -4.20 7.96 -3.33
CA ALA A 35 -4.39 6.88 -2.36
C ALA A 35 -3.67 7.19 -1.03
N ALA A 36 -2.42 7.63 -1.10
CA ALA A 36 -1.58 7.87 0.07
C ALA A 36 -1.90 9.18 0.80
N SER A 37 -2.31 10.22 0.06
CA SER A 37 -2.75 11.50 0.63
C SER A 37 -4.17 11.44 1.22
N GLY A 38 -4.99 10.48 0.76
CA GLY A 38 -6.40 10.38 1.11
C GLY A 38 -7.32 11.24 0.24
N GLU A 39 -6.79 11.96 -0.75
CA GLU A 39 -7.57 12.80 -1.68
C GLU A 39 -8.62 11.99 -2.46
N HIS A 40 -8.38 10.69 -2.64
CA HIS A 40 -9.27 9.79 -3.37
C HIS A 40 -10.48 9.28 -2.57
N GLN A 41 -10.69 9.74 -1.33
CA GLN A 41 -11.86 9.35 -0.52
C GLN A 41 -13.18 9.94 -1.04
N GLY A 42 -13.13 10.97 -1.89
CA GLY A 42 -14.24 11.38 -2.75
C GLY A 42 -15.43 12.05 -2.05
N GLU A 43 -15.19 12.75 -0.95
CA GLU A 43 -16.25 13.38 -0.15
C GLU A 43 -16.59 14.82 -0.60
N ASN A 44 -15.78 15.44 -1.47
CA ASN A 44 -15.92 16.83 -1.88
C ASN A 44 -16.39 16.96 -3.35
N ILE A 45 -17.64 17.38 -3.57
CA ILE A 45 -18.26 17.54 -4.91
C ILE A 45 -17.43 18.46 -5.84
N PRO A 46 -17.01 19.66 -5.41
CA PRO A 46 -16.06 20.48 -6.16
C PRO A 46 -14.81 19.72 -6.64
N THR A 47 -14.15 18.95 -5.78
CA THR A 47 -12.97 18.16 -6.15
C THR A 47 -13.30 17.12 -7.22
N VAL A 48 -14.44 16.42 -7.07
CA VAL A 48 -14.90 15.44 -8.07
C VAL A 48 -15.12 16.13 -9.43
N ARG A 49 -15.79 17.28 -9.47
CA ARG A 49 -16.01 18.03 -10.71
C ARG A 49 -14.70 18.44 -11.37
N SER A 50 -13.75 18.96 -10.60
CA SER A 50 -12.42 19.35 -11.11
C SER A 50 -11.67 18.18 -11.74
N LEU A 51 -11.76 16.98 -11.16
CA LEU A 51 -11.14 15.77 -11.71
C LEU A 51 -11.73 15.38 -13.07
N PHE A 52 -13.05 15.42 -13.23
CA PHE A 52 -13.68 15.12 -14.52
C PHE A 52 -13.44 16.21 -15.55
N SER A 53 -13.46 17.49 -15.17
CA SER A 53 -13.16 18.60 -16.09
C SER A 53 -11.69 18.66 -16.52
N ALA A 54 -10.80 17.98 -15.80
CA ALA A 54 -9.40 17.84 -16.19
C ALA A 54 -9.21 16.92 -17.40
N ILE A 55 -10.22 16.15 -17.83
CA ILE A 55 -10.12 15.21 -18.94
C ILE A 55 -10.80 15.81 -20.19
N ASP A 56 -10.03 15.96 -21.27
CA ASP A 56 -10.49 16.41 -22.59
C ASP A 56 -9.91 15.53 -23.72
N GLU A 57 -10.04 15.98 -24.97
CA GLU A 57 -9.53 15.28 -26.17
C GLU A 57 -8.00 15.24 -26.25
N GLN A 58 -7.28 15.93 -25.37
CA GLN A 58 -5.83 15.94 -25.35
C GLN A 58 -5.31 15.04 -24.21
N GLU A 59 -4.76 13.90 -24.58
CA GLU A 59 -4.32 12.84 -23.66
C GLU A 59 -3.32 13.34 -22.60
N GLU A 60 -2.15 13.82 -23.04
CA GLU A 60 -1.07 14.21 -22.12
C GLU A 60 -1.43 15.45 -21.30
N PRO A 61 -2.04 16.52 -21.87
CA PRO A 61 -2.59 17.62 -21.08
C PRO A 61 -3.62 17.18 -20.03
N SER A 62 -4.47 16.20 -20.34
CA SER A 62 -5.41 15.64 -19.35
C SER A 62 -4.69 15.01 -18.16
N VAL A 63 -3.65 14.21 -18.43
CA VAL A 63 -2.82 13.61 -17.39
C VAL A 63 -2.12 14.68 -16.55
N GLN A 64 -1.58 15.73 -17.18
CA GLN A 64 -0.92 16.82 -16.46
C GLN A 64 -1.89 17.56 -15.53
N ARG A 65 -3.11 17.86 -15.98
CA ARG A 65 -4.13 18.49 -15.14
C ARG A 65 -4.55 17.59 -13.98
N LEU A 66 -4.72 16.29 -14.20
CA LEU A 66 -5.01 15.33 -13.13
C LEU A 66 -3.89 15.30 -12.06
N LEU A 67 -2.63 15.30 -12.49
CA LEU A 67 -1.48 15.33 -11.59
C LEU A 67 -1.38 16.65 -10.82
N ALA A 68 -1.68 17.78 -11.46
CA ALA A 68 -1.70 19.09 -10.81
C ALA A 68 -2.76 19.20 -9.69
N LEU A 69 -3.82 18.38 -9.76
CA LEU A 69 -4.84 18.27 -8.72
C LEU A 69 -4.46 17.31 -7.58
N SER A 70 -3.32 16.61 -7.67
CA SER A 70 -2.85 15.66 -6.66
C SER A 70 -1.69 16.22 -5.85
N SER A 71 -1.66 15.91 -4.55
CA SER A 71 -0.53 16.28 -3.71
C SER A 71 0.76 15.59 -4.15
N ARG A 72 1.81 16.38 -4.33
CA ARG A 72 3.19 15.88 -4.52
C ARG A 72 3.90 15.56 -3.21
N SER A 73 3.42 16.12 -2.10
CA SER A 73 4.03 15.87 -0.80
C SER A 73 4.08 14.36 -0.57
N PRO A 74 5.26 13.81 -0.22
CA PRO A 74 5.32 12.43 0.20
C PRO A 74 4.31 12.27 1.33
N PRO A 75 3.52 11.18 1.32
CA PRO A 75 2.55 10.95 2.36
C PRO A 75 3.30 11.01 3.69
N GLY A 76 3.00 12.02 4.51
CA GLY A 76 3.55 12.10 5.85
C GLY A 76 3.27 10.77 6.51
N PHE A 77 4.32 10.04 6.92
CA PHE A 77 4.17 8.72 7.52
C PHE A 77 3.16 8.84 8.66
N ARG A 78 2.00 8.19 8.50
CA ARG A 78 1.02 8.09 9.58
C ARG A 78 1.41 6.88 10.41
N SER A 79 1.45 7.04 11.73
CA SER A 79 1.52 5.90 12.63
C SER A 79 0.40 4.92 12.29
N PHE A 80 0.68 3.62 12.39
CA PHE A 80 -0.29 2.59 12.08
C PHE A 80 -1.54 2.78 12.95
N ALA A 81 -2.70 2.86 12.29
CA ALA A 81 -3.97 2.91 12.99
C ALA A 81 -4.42 1.49 13.38
N ARG A 82 -5.49 1.44 14.19
CA ARG A 82 -6.21 0.19 14.46
C ARG A 82 -6.62 -0.47 13.14
N VAL A 83 -6.38 -1.78 13.02
CA VAL A 83 -6.66 -2.54 11.78
C VAL A 83 -8.14 -2.45 11.43
N ASN A 84 -8.42 -1.93 10.24
CA ASN A 84 -9.73 -1.98 9.63
C ASN A 84 -9.60 -2.18 8.12
N THR A 85 -9.75 -3.42 7.64
CA THR A 85 -9.56 -3.81 6.24
C THR A 85 -10.53 -3.14 5.25
N ARG A 86 -11.50 -2.36 5.74
CA ARG A 86 -12.40 -1.53 4.93
C ARG A 86 -11.83 -0.16 4.63
N THR A 87 -10.86 0.33 5.39
CA THR A 87 -10.24 1.65 5.21
C THR A 87 -9.14 1.61 4.15
N ALA A 88 -8.94 2.74 3.46
CA ALA A 88 -7.88 2.88 2.46
C ALA A 88 -6.49 2.73 3.09
N ALA A 89 -6.28 3.32 4.28
CA ALA A 89 -5.01 3.25 5.00
C ALA A 89 -4.58 1.80 5.30
N THR A 90 -5.45 1.01 5.95
CA THR A 90 -5.13 -0.40 6.25
C THR A 90 -4.88 -1.22 4.98
N ARG A 91 -5.56 -0.90 3.87
CA ARG A 91 -5.33 -1.60 2.60
C ARG A 91 -3.96 -1.25 1.99
N LEU A 92 -3.49 -0.02 2.14
CA LEU A 92 -2.14 0.36 1.71
C LEU A 92 -1.07 -0.34 2.56
N GLU A 93 -1.26 -0.37 3.87
CA GLU A 93 -0.38 -1.10 4.80
C GLU A 93 -0.33 -2.60 4.46
N LEU A 94 -1.48 -3.19 4.16
CA LEU A 94 -1.58 -4.58 3.72
C LEU A 94 -0.86 -4.80 2.38
N LEU A 95 -1.04 -3.93 1.39
CA LEU A 95 -0.33 -4.04 0.11
C LEU A 95 1.19 -3.96 0.29
N ALA A 96 1.67 -3.10 1.20
CA ALA A 96 3.08 -3.04 1.54
C ALA A 96 3.57 -4.35 2.17
N LEU A 97 2.81 -4.93 3.12
CA LEU A 97 3.14 -6.23 3.70
C LEU A 97 3.16 -7.34 2.64
N LEU A 98 2.15 -7.40 1.76
CA LEU A 98 2.07 -8.40 0.70
C LEU A 98 3.18 -8.26 -0.35
N SER A 99 3.77 -7.07 -0.49
CA SER A 99 4.90 -6.86 -1.40
C SER A 99 6.19 -7.57 -0.97
N LEU A 100 6.25 -8.04 0.28
CA LEU A 100 7.33 -8.89 0.77
C LEU A 100 7.21 -10.36 0.31
N MET A 101 6.19 -10.70 -0.47
CA MET A 101 5.87 -12.06 -0.91
C MET A 101 5.82 -13.04 0.27
N PRO A 102 4.86 -12.88 1.19
CA PRO A 102 4.76 -13.69 2.40
C PRO A 102 4.81 -15.19 2.11
N ARG A 103 5.62 -15.92 2.89
CA ARG A 103 5.68 -17.38 2.85
C ARG A 103 4.85 -18.00 3.96
N ASP A 104 4.32 -19.19 3.72
CA ASP A 104 3.71 -20.01 4.75
C ASP A 104 4.77 -20.37 5.80
N LEU A 105 4.50 -20.06 7.08
CA LEU A 105 5.50 -20.19 8.14
C LEU A 105 5.80 -21.64 8.56
N GLU A 106 4.96 -22.59 8.15
CA GLU A 106 5.17 -24.01 8.44
C GLU A 106 5.84 -24.74 7.27
N THR A 107 5.44 -24.41 6.03
CA THR A 107 5.86 -25.14 4.83
C THR A 107 6.89 -24.39 3.99
N GLY A 108 7.05 -23.08 4.17
CA GLY A 108 7.93 -22.22 3.38
C GLY A 108 7.44 -21.89 1.96
N ALA A 109 6.27 -22.42 1.57
CA ALA A 109 5.66 -22.14 0.27
C ALA A 109 5.29 -20.66 0.14
N GLU A 110 5.40 -20.11 -1.07
CA GLU A 110 4.92 -18.74 -1.34
C GLU A 110 3.40 -18.69 -1.23
N LEU A 111 2.88 -17.69 -0.53
CA LEU A 111 1.45 -17.47 -0.42
C LEU A 111 0.97 -16.59 -1.58
N ASP A 112 -0.12 -16.99 -2.23
CA ASP A 112 -0.93 -16.07 -3.00
C ASP A 112 -1.65 -15.12 -2.05
N GLY A 113 -1.00 -13.99 -1.73
CA GLY A 113 -1.54 -12.99 -0.81
C GLY A 113 -2.89 -12.42 -1.25
N ALA A 114 -3.10 -12.26 -2.56
CA ALA A 114 -4.36 -11.74 -3.08
C ALA A 114 -5.49 -12.77 -2.92
N GLY A 115 -5.24 -14.03 -3.32
CA GLY A 115 -6.18 -15.13 -3.13
C GLY A 115 -6.50 -15.40 -1.66
N LEU A 116 -5.49 -15.30 -0.79
CA LEU A 116 -5.63 -15.48 0.65
C LEU A 116 -6.58 -14.43 1.27
N ILE A 117 -6.38 -13.15 0.94
CA ILE A 117 -7.25 -12.07 1.43
C ILE A 117 -8.65 -12.15 0.82
N ALA A 118 -8.77 -12.52 -0.46
CA ALA A 118 -10.05 -12.69 -1.12
C ALA A 118 -10.89 -13.80 -0.46
N SER A 119 -10.24 -14.90 -0.08
CA SER A 119 -10.90 -16.09 0.47
C SER A 119 -11.26 -15.93 1.95
N HIS A 120 -10.40 -15.28 2.74
CA HIS A 120 -10.54 -15.27 4.21
C HIS A 120 -10.69 -13.87 4.81
N GLY A 121 -10.58 -12.80 4.02
CA GLY A 121 -10.70 -11.42 4.48
C GLY A 121 -9.71 -11.11 5.60
N SER A 122 -10.19 -10.57 6.72
CA SER A 122 -9.33 -10.26 7.87
C SER A 122 -8.82 -11.51 8.62
N LYS A 123 -9.41 -12.69 8.42
CA LYS A 123 -8.94 -13.92 9.08
C LYS A 123 -7.60 -14.42 8.52
N ALA A 124 -7.24 -13.99 7.31
CA ALA A 124 -5.92 -14.18 6.72
C ALA A 124 -4.81 -13.35 7.39
N LEU A 125 -5.17 -12.52 8.37
CA LEU A 125 -4.26 -11.62 9.08
C LEU A 125 -4.27 -11.94 10.59
N PRO A 126 -3.84 -13.14 11.01
CA PRO A 126 -3.78 -13.46 12.43
C PRO A 126 -2.86 -12.49 13.19
N ALA A 127 -3.19 -12.27 14.47
CA ALA A 127 -2.30 -11.57 15.38
C ALA A 127 -1.10 -12.47 15.69
N VAL A 128 0.11 -11.92 15.73
CA VAL A 128 1.27 -12.65 16.26
C VAL A 128 1.14 -12.71 17.78
N VAL A 129 1.02 -11.55 18.41
CA VAL A 129 0.88 -11.42 19.86
C VAL A 129 -0.60 -11.34 20.23
N SER A 130 -1.05 -12.24 21.11
CA SER A 130 -2.42 -12.23 21.64
C SER A 130 -2.64 -11.09 22.65
N ASN A 131 -3.82 -10.45 22.61
CA ASN A 131 -4.24 -9.38 23.54
C ASN A 131 -4.70 -9.94 24.91
N GLY A 132 -3.92 -10.84 25.53
CA GLY A 132 -4.25 -11.38 26.84
C GLY A 132 -4.10 -10.31 27.94
N ASN A 133 -5.22 -9.65 28.30
CA ASN A 133 -5.54 -8.88 29.53
C ASN A 133 -4.48 -7.94 30.15
N SER A 134 -3.42 -7.60 29.43
CA SER A 134 -2.34 -6.73 29.90
C SER A 134 -2.05 -5.71 28.81
N GLY A 135 -1.97 -4.43 29.19
CA GLY A 135 -1.87 -3.28 28.28
C GLY A 135 -0.60 -3.25 27.40
N ARG A 136 -0.49 -4.17 26.44
CA ARG A 136 0.58 -4.34 25.44
C ARG A 136 0.63 -3.23 24.37
N GLY A 137 0.12 -2.05 24.73
CA GLY A 137 0.18 -0.84 23.92
C GLY A 137 -0.74 -0.80 22.70
N GLU A 138 -0.83 0.37 22.08
CA GLU A 138 -1.64 0.64 20.89
C GLU A 138 -1.21 -0.22 19.69
N LEU A 139 0.07 -0.59 19.60
CA LEU A 139 0.65 -1.35 18.48
C LEU A 139 0.02 -2.74 18.28
N ALA A 140 -0.44 -3.40 19.35
CA ALA A 140 -1.02 -4.73 19.26
C ALA A 140 -2.32 -4.78 18.45
N GLU A 141 -3.02 -3.65 18.34
CA GLU A 141 -4.25 -3.52 17.55
C GLU A 141 -4.01 -3.12 16.09
N THR A 142 -2.77 -2.85 15.71
CA THR A 142 -2.39 -2.31 14.39
C THR A 142 -1.88 -3.40 13.43
N MET A 143 -1.59 -3.01 12.18
CA MET A 143 -0.96 -3.91 11.19
C MET A 143 0.42 -4.41 11.64
N VAL A 144 1.09 -3.73 12.58
CA VAL A 144 2.37 -4.18 13.15
C VAL A 144 2.28 -5.56 13.77
N ASN A 145 1.12 -5.92 14.33
CA ASN A 145 0.90 -7.21 14.95
C ASN A 145 0.25 -8.24 14.00
N ARG A 146 0.13 -7.95 12.70
CA ARG A 146 -0.51 -8.84 11.72
C ARG A 146 0.50 -9.49 10.79
N VAL A 147 0.30 -10.75 10.44
CA VAL A 147 1.06 -11.45 9.39
C VAL A 147 0.08 -12.03 8.38
N ALA A 148 0.50 -12.26 7.14
CA ALA A 148 -0.35 -12.94 6.16
C ALA A 148 -0.19 -14.46 6.31
N GLN A 149 -1.20 -15.17 6.81
CA GLN A 149 -1.18 -16.63 6.94
C GLN A 149 -2.60 -17.20 6.73
N PRO A 150 -2.72 -18.45 6.25
CA PRO A 150 -3.99 -19.19 6.30
C PRO A 150 -4.55 -19.23 7.72
N PRO A 151 -5.88 -19.09 7.91
CA PRO A 151 -6.49 -19.11 9.25
C PRO A 151 -6.34 -20.44 9.98
N GLU A 152 -5.96 -21.52 9.28
CA GLU A 152 -5.63 -22.82 9.84
C GLU A 152 -4.31 -22.80 10.60
N ARG A 153 -3.42 -21.84 10.33
CA ARG A 153 -2.16 -21.64 11.05
C ARG A 153 -2.44 -21.08 12.44
N ARG A 154 -2.39 -21.96 13.44
CA ARG A 154 -2.49 -21.62 14.87
C ARG A 154 -1.09 -21.34 15.44
N HIS A 155 -1.03 -20.67 16.59
CA HIS A 155 0.24 -20.38 17.29
C HIS A 155 1.25 -19.68 16.38
N VAL A 156 0.80 -18.61 15.74
CA VAL A 156 1.57 -17.88 14.73
C VAL A 156 2.82 -17.23 15.32
N ASP A 157 2.79 -16.86 16.60
CA ASP A 157 3.96 -16.49 17.39
C ASP A 157 5.02 -17.59 17.40
N ASP A 158 4.64 -18.82 17.76
CA ASP A 158 5.57 -19.95 17.81
C ASP A 158 6.11 -20.31 16.41
N LEU A 159 5.24 -20.33 15.40
CA LEU A 159 5.63 -20.55 14.01
C LEU A 159 6.63 -19.49 13.54
N LEU A 160 6.36 -18.22 13.83
CA LEU A 160 7.22 -17.11 13.42
C LEU A 160 8.56 -17.11 14.19
N ALA A 161 8.57 -17.51 15.46
CA ALA A 161 9.78 -17.64 16.26
C ALA A 161 10.70 -18.78 15.77
N GLN A 162 10.12 -19.88 15.29
CA GLN A 162 10.84 -21.08 14.88
C GLN A 162 11.16 -21.16 13.39
N ALA A 163 10.44 -20.40 12.55
CA ALA A 163 10.66 -20.38 11.11
C ALA A 163 12.10 -19.94 10.76
N PRO A 164 12.67 -20.47 9.66
CA PRO A 164 13.88 -19.92 9.06
C PRO A 164 13.77 -18.40 8.88
N GLU A 165 14.86 -17.68 9.12
CA GLU A 165 14.89 -16.22 9.01
C GLU A 165 14.50 -15.74 7.60
N SER A 166 14.84 -16.52 6.56
CA SER A 166 14.41 -16.25 5.17
C SER A 166 12.89 -16.33 4.97
N TRP A 167 12.15 -17.03 5.82
CA TRP A 167 10.69 -17.08 5.79
C TRP A 167 10.09 -15.98 6.65
N ALA A 168 10.61 -15.80 7.88
CA ALA A 168 10.15 -14.75 8.79
C ALA A 168 10.34 -13.33 8.21
N SER A 169 11.43 -13.11 7.47
CA SER A 169 11.70 -11.84 6.79
C SER A 169 10.64 -11.46 5.75
N THR A 170 9.95 -12.44 5.13
CA THR A 170 8.81 -12.19 4.22
C THR A 170 7.56 -11.66 4.94
N HIS A 171 7.58 -11.65 6.28
CA HIS A 171 6.55 -11.04 7.14
C HIS A 171 7.04 -9.76 7.82
N GLY A 172 8.20 -9.23 7.41
CA GLY A 172 8.80 -8.05 8.02
C GLY A 172 9.36 -8.30 9.43
N VAL A 173 9.83 -9.53 9.68
CA VAL A 173 10.43 -9.95 10.96
C VAL A 173 11.87 -10.39 10.71
N ASP A 174 12.83 -9.65 11.23
CA ASP A 174 14.26 -10.01 11.17
C ASP A 174 14.66 -10.94 12.32
N GLY A 175 15.89 -11.48 12.30
CA GLY A 175 16.39 -12.37 13.35
C GLY A 175 16.29 -11.78 14.76
N ARG A 176 16.54 -10.46 14.92
CA ARG A 176 16.43 -9.78 16.21
C ARG A 176 14.99 -9.77 16.74
N ALA A 177 14.02 -9.52 15.87
CA ALA A 177 12.61 -9.59 16.24
C ALA A 177 12.17 -11.03 16.55
N GLN A 178 12.70 -12.04 15.84
CA GLN A 178 12.47 -13.45 16.20
C GLN A 178 13.03 -13.79 17.58
N ASP A 179 14.22 -13.28 17.92
CA ASP A 179 14.79 -13.47 19.26
C ASP A 179 13.92 -12.88 20.36
N TYR A 180 13.30 -11.72 20.11
CA TYR A 180 12.32 -11.16 21.06
C TYR A 180 11.11 -12.08 21.26
N LEU A 181 10.59 -12.72 20.19
CA LEU A 181 9.51 -13.71 20.34
C LEU A 181 9.97 -14.92 21.15
N ARG A 182 11.13 -15.51 20.81
CA ARG A 182 11.68 -16.70 21.50
C ARG A 182 11.89 -16.47 22.99
N ASN A 183 12.27 -15.26 23.38
CA ASN A 183 12.53 -14.89 24.77
C ASN A 183 11.30 -14.29 25.49
N GLY A 184 10.11 -14.30 24.86
CA GLY A 184 8.89 -13.74 25.44
C GLY A 184 8.90 -12.22 25.61
N GLN A 185 9.79 -11.51 24.93
CA GLN A 185 9.95 -10.06 24.99
C GLN A 185 8.99 -9.37 24.00
N LEU A 186 7.69 -9.57 24.19
CA LEU A 186 6.64 -9.26 23.21
C LEU A 186 6.54 -7.77 22.85
N ASP A 187 6.72 -6.87 23.81
CA ASP A 187 6.71 -5.42 23.55
C ASP A 187 7.89 -5.01 22.66
N ARG A 188 9.08 -5.58 22.93
CA ARG A 188 10.28 -5.35 22.10
C ARG A 188 10.11 -5.93 20.70
N PHE A 189 9.41 -7.05 20.55
CA PHE A 189 9.04 -7.58 19.25
C PHE A 189 8.16 -6.59 18.47
N LEU A 190 7.11 -6.06 19.10
CA LEU A 190 6.21 -5.09 18.46
C LEU A 190 6.93 -3.79 18.09
N GLU A 191 7.81 -3.27 18.95
CA GLU A 191 8.61 -2.08 18.67
C GLU A 191 9.59 -2.29 17.50
N ALA A 192 10.33 -3.41 17.49
CA ALA A 192 11.26 -3.73 16.42
C ALA A 192 10.53 -3.89 15.09
N ARG A 193 9.40 -4.61 15.10
CA ARG A 193 8.57 -4.81 13.92
C ARG A 193 7.92 -3.51 13.45
N HIS A 194 7.51 -2.64 14.36
CA HIS A 194 7.01 -1.30 14.02
C HIS A 194 8.06 -0.48 13.25
N ALA A 195 9.31 -0.44 13.72
CA ALA A 195 10.38 0.28 13.04
C ALA A 195 10.64 -0.29 11.63
N ARG A 196 10.64 -1.62 11.49
CA ARG A 196 10.83 -2.30 10.21
C ARG A 196 9.69 -2.01 9.23
N LEU A 197 8.44 -2.19 9.66
CA LEU A 197 7.27 -1.97 8.82
C LEU A 197 7.04 -0.49 8.48
N SER A 198 7.42 0.43 9.38
CA SER A 198 7.42 1.87 9.09
C SER A 198 8.34 2.20 7.92
N THR A 199 9.53 1.59 7.91
CA THR A 199 10.50 1.76 6.83
C THR A 199 10.01 1.14 5.53
N LEU A 200 9.52 -0.11 5.58
CA LEU A 200 8.92 -0.78 4.44
C LEU A 200 7.78 0.04 3.82
N PHE A 201 6.87 0.56 4.64
CA PHE A 201 5.71 1.29 4.16
C PHE A 201 6.11 2.59 3.47
N ARG A 202 7.07 3.31 4.03
CA ARG A 202 7.65 4.51 3.41
C ARG A 202 8.28 4.18 2.05
N GLU A 203 9.18 3.21 2.00
CA GLU A 203 9.85 2.78 0.76
C GLU A 203 8.84 2.29 -0.29
N PHE A 204 7.84 1.53 0.15
CA PHE A 204 6.77 1.02 -0.71
C PHE A 204 5.98 2.14 -1.38
N LEU A 205 5.64 3.19 -0.62
CA LEU A 205 4.92 4.35 -1.13
C LEU A 205 5.82 5.21 -2.00
N GLU A 206 7.05 5.52 -1.58
CA GLU A 206 8.01 6.31 -2.36
C GLU A 206 8.26 5.71 -3.74
N ALA A 207 8.44 4.39 -3.83
CA ALA A 207 8.63 3.69 -5.10
C ALA A 207 7.44 3.82 -6.07
N ARG A 208 6.23 4.08 -5.55
CA ARG A 208 4.96 4.14 -6.30
C ARG A 208 4.48 5.57 -6.56
N THR A 209 4.72 6.48 -5.63
CA THR A 209 4.37 7.90 -5.76
C THR A 209 5.45 8.67 -6.51
N ARG A 210 6.69 8.19 -6.49
CA ARG A 210 7.88 8.77 -7.14
C ARG A 210 7.90 10.30 -6.99
N PRO A 211 7.97 10.80 -5.74
CA PRO A 211 7.79 12.23 -5.46
C PRO A 211 8.91 13.09 -6.06
N ASP A 212 10.11 12.53 -6.19
CA ASP A 212 11.31 13.24 -6.66
C ASP A 212 11.52 13.15 -8.19
N GLU A 213 10.73 12.35 -8.89
CA GLU A 213 10.81 12.22 -10.34
C GLU A 213 9.94 13.25 -11.07
N PRO A 214 10.39 13.76 -12.24
CA PRO A 214 9.62 14.74 -12.98
C PRO A 214 8.33 14.13 -13.53
N ASP A 215 7.22 14.86 -13.38
CA ASP A 215 5.92 14.51 -13.98
C ASP A 215 5.79 14.94 -15.45
N ARG A 216 6.90 15.36 -16.08
CA ARG A 216 6.89 15.93 -17.43
C ARG A 216 6.19 15.01 -18.45
N PRO A 217 5.50 15.59 -19.43
CA PRO A 217 4.93 14.83 -20.53
C PRO A 217 6.04 14.22 -21.41
N SER A 218 5.66 13.44 -22.41
CA SER A 218 6.60 12.82 -23.35
C SER A 218 7.36 13.88 -24.15
N ILE A 219 8.59 13.58 -24.59
CA ILE A 219 9.36 14.51 -25.44
C ILE A 219 8.59 14.80 -26.75
N SER A 220 7.92 13.78 -27.31
CA SER A 220 7.10 13.92 -28.51
C SER A 220 5.95 14.90 -28.37
N SER A 221 5.46 15.19 -27.16
CA SER A 221 4.38 16.19 -26.98
C SER A 221 4.89 17.62 -26.85
N LEU A 222 6.22 17.81 -26.74
CA LEU A 222 6.87 19.12 -26.60
C LEU A 222 7.41 19.64 -27.94
N ILE A 223 7.40 18.80 -28.97
CA ILE A 223 7.73 19.19 -30.34
C ILE A 223 6.48 19.88 -30.89
N ILE A 224 6.47 21.21 -30.80
CA ILE A 224 5.55 22.03 -31.60
C ILE A 224 6.05 21.87 -33.04
N GLU A 225 5.22 21.33 -33.93
CA GLU A 225 5.48 21.47 -35.37
C GLU A 225 5.47 22.97 -35.67
N ASP A 226 6.63 23.53 -36.05
CA ASP A 226 6.69 24.83 -36.70
C ASP A 226 5.82 24.72 -37.96
N ALA A 227 4.59 25.22 -37.89
CA ALA A 227 3.69 25.25 -39.04
C ALA A 227 4.25 26.24 -40.09
N PRO A 228 4.19 25.90 -41.39
CA PRO A 228 4.67 26.76 -42.48
C PRO A 228 3.84 28.04 -42.68
#